data_AF-A0A9X3NPC1-F1
#
_entry.id   AF-A0A9X3NPC1-F1
#
_cell.length_a   1.000
_cell.length_b   1.000
_cell.length_c   1.000
_cell.angle_alpha   90.00
_cell.angle_beta   90.00
_cell.angle_gamma   90.00
#
_symmetry.space_group_name_H-M   'P 1'
#
loop_
_entity.id
_entity.type
_entity.pdbx_description
1 polymer ?
#
loop_
_entity_poly.entity_id
_entity_poly.type
_entity_poly.pdbx_seq_one_letter_code
_entity_poly.pdbx_strand_id
1 'polypeptide(L)'
;MDVDTRLLRYFTAVAEDLHFTRAAERLYVSQPALSRQIRQLERDLRVTLFERSTRGVRLTPAGEALLPVARRMIEDWAAGQRAARTARAAAQRVLRLGFEATGAADLTTRARMRFRERHPDAAIEPHRFNWGGEVAALHEGLVDAAFIWLPNDLSGLTTEVVAEEPRAVGMRADHPLAAKEVLTIEDLRDEPLPWARSAPREWVEWWAVVPRPDGSRPRWGPANDNAEELLENVAGGSGVCIVSRSISRYYRRPDLVWRPLAGVEPLRIALGWTLECAHPLLPDFAAVVRELRAPELAHEVPRRHGPRRAGSGSGSAPGGPLDTPPDTPPPPSGPPSGPPEGPPGDPEAAPAAGID
;
A
#
# COMPACT_ATOMS: atom_id res chain seq x y z
N MET A 1 -6.06 38.74 -22.33
CA MET A 1 -6.47 38.36 -20.97
C MET A 1 -5.56 37.21 -20.59
N ASP A 2 -4.80 37.35 -19.51
CA ASP A 2 -3.89 36.30 -19.05
C ASP A 2 -4.62 35.50 -17.97
N VAL A 3 -4.83 34.19 -18.18
CA VAL A 3 -5.68 33.38 -17.31
C VAL A 3 -4.80 32.59 -16.35
N ASP A 4 -4.67 33.10 -15.11
CA ASP A 4 -3.99 32.39 -14.02
C ASP A 4 -4.69 31.04 -13.78
N THR A 5 -3.98 29.93 -14.02
CA THR A 5 -4.48 28.56 -13.78
C THR A 5 -4.97 28.34 -12.35
N ARG A 6 -4.50 29.14 -11.38
CA ARG A 6 -5.00 29.15 -10.00
C ARG A 6 -6.43 29.67 -9.90
N LEU A 7 -6.84 30.66 -10.71
CA LEU A 7 -8.23 31.11 -10.77
C LEU A 7 -9.15 30.00 -11.29
N LEU A 8 -8.70 29.26 -12.31
CA LEU A 8 -9.44 28.10 -12.81
C LEU A 8 -9.55 27.01 -11.75
N ARG A 9 -8.46 26.66 -11.05
CA ARG A 9 -8.48 25.68 -9.94
C ARG A 9 -9.43 26.10 -8.83
N TYR A 10 -9.44 27.38 -8.46
CA TYR A 10 -10.33 27.92 -7.43
C TYR A 10 -11.79 27.86 -7.87
N PHE A 11 -12.07 28.18 -9.13
CA PHE A 11 -13.41 28.06 -9.71
C PHE A 11 -13.89 26.61 -9.75
N THR A 12 -13.09 25.68 -10.29
CA THR A 12 -13.40 24.25 -10.33
C THR A 12 -13.65 23.68 -8.93
N ALA A 13 -12.84 24.08 -7.94
CA ALA A 13 -13.03 23.61 -6.56
C ALA A 13 -14.38 24.05 -5.97
N VAL A 14 -14.78 25.32 -6.14
CA VAL A 14 -16.09 25.81 -5.68
C VAL A 14 -17.24 25.20 -6.49
N ALA A 15 -17.04 24.92 -7.78
CA ALA A 15 -18.03 24.28 -8.64
C ALA A 15 -18.31 22.82 -8.25
N GLU A 16 -17.30 22.09 -7.79
CA GLU A 16 -17.43 20.74 -7.25
C GLU A 16 -18.02 20.71 -5.85
N ASP A 17 -17.57 21.63 -4.99
CA ASP A 17 -18.01 21.64 -3.60
C ASP A 17 -19.39 22.27 -3.41
N LEU A 18 -19.82 23.15 -4.32
CA LEU A 18 -20.99 24.03 -4.16
C LEU A 18 -21.02 24.75 -2.79
N HIS A 19 -19.84 24.96 -2.20
CA HIS A 19 -19.67 25.44 -0.84
C HIS A 19 -18.31 26.13 -0.66
N PHE A 20 -18.30 27.44 -0.49
CA PHE A 20 -17.06 28.23 -0.43
C PHE A 20 -16.13 27.86 0.75
N THR A 21 -16.66 27.54 1.94
CA THR A 21 -15.79 27.18 3.09
C THR A 21 -15.07 25.85 2.86
N ARG A 22 -15.82 24.77 2.57
CA ARG A 22 -15.26 23.46 2.18
C ARG A 22 -14.25 23.53 1.04
N ALA A 23 -14.53 24.31 -0.02
CA ALA A 23 -13.57 24.52 -1.10
C ALA A 23 -12.31 25.26 -0.63
N ALA A 24 -12.42 26.22 0.28
CA ALA A 24 -11.28 26.95 0.83
C ALA A 24 -10.42 26.06 1.75
N GLU A 25 -11.05 25.23 2.58
CA GLU A 25 -10.41 24.20 3.40
C GLU A 25 -9.65 23.18 2.53
N ARG A 26 -10.31 22.63 1.49
CA ARG A 26 -9.72 21.71 0.50
C ARG A 26 -8.52 22.32 -0.25
N LEU A 27 -8.52 23.64 -0.43
CA LEU A 27 -7.44 24.39 -1.08
C LEU A 27 -6.40 24.98 -0.11
N TYR A 28 -6.53 24.75 1.20
CA TYR A 28 -5.69 25.33 2.26
C TYR A 28 -5.58 26.87 2.19
N VAL A 29 -6.69 27.55 1.88
CA VAL A 29 -6.79 29.02 1.83
C VAL A 29 -7.94 29.54 2.69
N SER A 30 -7.93 30.83 3.02
CA SER A 30 -9.07 31.44 3.71
C SER A 30 -10.25 31.67 2.76
N GLN A 31 -11.47 31.41 3.24
CA GLN A 31 -12.70 31.62 2.48
C GLN A 31 -12.83 33.05 1.91
N PRO A 32 -12.44 34.14 2.62
CA PRO A 32 -12.47 35.48 2.07
C PRO A 32 -11.49 35.67 0.90
N ALA A 33 -10.32 35.00 0.93
CA ALA A 33 -9.38 35.02 -0.19
C ALA A 33 -9.95 34.31 -1.41
N LEU A 34 -10.48 33.09 -1.26
CA LEU A 34 -11.14 32.34 -2.33
C LEU A 34 -12.30 33.15 -2.95
N SER A 35 -13.17 33.71 -2.10
CA SER A 35 -14.31 34.53 -2.54
C SER A 35 -13.89 35.78 -3.34
N ARG A 36 -12.76 36.43 -2.98
CA ARG A 36 -12.20 37.55 -3.77
C ARG A 36 -11.68 37.10 -5.13
N GLN A 37 -11.02 35.96 -5.21
CA GLN A 37 -10.45 35.44 -6.46
C GLN A 37 -11.53 34.96 -7.43
N ILE A 38 -12.62 34.35 -6.94
CA ILE A 38 -13.79 34.05 -7.78
C ILE A 38 -14.41 35.34 -8.34
N ARG A 39 -14.60 36.37 -7.52
CA ARG A 39 -15.09 37.69 -8.00
C ARG A 39 -14.13 38.37 -8.98
N GLN A 40 -12.83 38.07 -8.91
CA GLN A 40 -11.87 38.54 -9.92
C GLN A 40 -12.17 37.88 -11.27
N LEU A 41 -12.25 36.56 -11.30
CA LEU A 41 -12.59 35.79 -12.51
C LEU A 41 -13.94 36.21 -13.11
N GLU A 42 -14.97 36.39 -12.28
CA GLU A 42 -16.30 36.86 -12.71
C GLU A 42 -16.24 38.26 -13.38
N ARG A 43 -15.40 39.18 -12.86
CA ARG A 43 -15.18 40.49 -13.46
C ARG A 43 -14.40 40.43 -14.77
N ASP A 44 -13.38 39.60 -14.84
CA ASP A 44 -12.54 39.46 -16.05
C ASP A 44 -13.33 38.85 -17.21
N LEU A 45 -14.18 37.86 -16.92
CA LEU A 45 -15.10 37.24 -17.88
C LEU A 45 -16.40 38.04 -18.12
N ARG A 46 -16.68 39.06 -17.29
CA ARG A 46 -17.90 39.88 -17.31
C ARG A 46 -19.21 39.08 -17.16
N VAL A 47 -19.16 37.97 -16.42
CA VAL A 47 -20.31 37.10 -16.13
C VAL A 47 -20.28 36.66 -14.67
N THR A 48 -21.46 36.48 -14.07
CA THR A 48 -21.58 35.78 -12.79
C THR A 48 -21.45 34.28 -13.03
N LEU A 49 -20.58 33.61 -12.28
CA LEU A 49 -20.36 32.15 -12.39
C LEU A 49 -21.13 31.39 -11.30
N PHE A 50 -21.40 32.03 -10.16
CA PHE A 50 -22.12 31.43 -9.05
C PHE A 50 -23.30 32.26 -8.54
N GLU A 51 -24.46 31.61 -8.42
CA GLU A 51 -25.56 32.12 -7.61
C GLU A 51 -25.30 31.80 -6.13
N ARG A 52 -25.48 32.80 -5.26
CA ARG A 52 -25.30 32.64 -3.80
C ARG A 52 -26.61 33.02 -3.11
N SER A 53 -27.15 32.10 -2.33
CA SER A 53 -28.41 32.28 -1.60
C SER A 53 -28.29 31.76 -0.17
N THR A 54 -29.30 32.02 0.66
CA THR A 54 -29.45 31.38 1.99
C THR A 54 -29.61 29.86 1.91
N ARG A 55 -29.90 29.30 0.73
CA ARG A 55 -30.01 27.86 0.47
C ARG A 55 -28.73 27.22 -0.08
N GLY A 56 -27.63 27.99 -0.19
CA GLY A 56 -26.34 27.50 -0.68
C GLY A 56 -25.86 28.18 -1.97
N VAL A 57 -24.84 27.57 -2.60
CA VAL A 57 -24.21 28.02 -3.84
C VAL A 57 -24.66 27.14 -5.01
N ARG A 58 -24.88 27.73 -6.18
CA ARG A 58 -25.13 27.01 -7.44
C ARG A 58 -24.30 27.63 -8.55
N LEU A 59 -23.99 26.86 -9.59
CA LEU A 59 -23.46 27.42 -10.84
C LEU A 59 -24.58 28.18 -11.56
N THR A 60 -24.21 29.26 -12.24
CA THR A 60 -25.03 29.86 -13.30
C THR A 60 -24.86 29.05 -14.60
N PRO A 61 -25.69 29.27 -15.65
CA PRO A 61 -25.43 28.69 -16.98
C PRO A 61 -24.03 29.04 -17.55
N ALA A 62 -23.48 30.20 -17.19
CA ALA A 62 -22.10 30.57 -17.55
C ALA A 62 -21.05 29.76 -16.76
N GLY A 63 -21.32 29.48 -15.48
CA GLY A 63 -20.51 28.57 -14.67
C GLY A 63 -20.54 27.13 -15.19
N GLU A 64 -21.73 26.61 -15.53
CA GLU A 64 -21.89 25.28 -16.13
C GLU A 64 -21.15 25.15 -17.46
N ALA A 65 -21.20 26.16 -18.32
CA ALA A 65 -20.44 26.20 -19.57
C ALA A 65 -18.91 26.30 -19.36
N LEU A 66 -18.45 27.03 -18.33
CA LEU A 66 -17.03 27.20 -18.05
C LEU A 66 -16.39 25.96 -17.41
N LEU A 67 -17.11 25.22 -16.56
CA LEU A 67 -16.57 24.09 -15.81
C LEU A 67 -15.82 23.02 -16.64
N PRO A 68 -16.37 22.46 -17.73
CA PRO A 68 -15.65 21.47 -18.54
C PRO A 68 -14.45 22.07 -19.28
N VAL A 69 -14.48 23.37 -19.60
CA VAL A 69 -13.33 24.07 -20.22
C VAL A 69 -12.22 24.31 -19.20
N ALA A 70 -12.56 24.75 -17.99
CA ALA A 70 -11.62 25.00 -16.90
C ALA A 70 -10.90 23.72 -16.48
N ARG A 71 -11.62 22.60 -16.35
CA ARG A 71 -11.04 21.26 -16.08
C ARG A 71 -10.02 20.87 -17.14
N ARG A 72 -10.43 20.86 -18.41
CA ARG A 72 -9.54 20.53 -19.55
C ARG A 72 -8.30 21.43 -19.57
N MET A 73 -8.43 22.75 -19.37
CA MET A 73 -7.26 23.65 -19.35
C MET A 73 -6.28 23.35 -18.20
N ILE A 74 -6.77 22.92 -17.03
CA ILE A 74 -5.92 22.49 -15.90
C ILE A 74 -5.23 21.16 -16.22
N GLU A 75 -5.95 20.23 -16.85
CA GLU A 75 -5.46 18.92 -17.29
C GLU A 75 -4.39 19.06 -18.40
N ASP A 76 -4.66 19.85 -19.44
CA ASP A 76 -3.75 20.20 -20.53
C ASP A 76 -2.46 20.85 -19.98
N TRP A 77 -2.59 21.77 -19.02
CA TRP A 77 -1.43 22.41 -18.37
C TRP A 77 -0.65 21.44 -17.49
N ALA A 78 -1.31 20.48 -16.83
CA ALA A 78 -0.63 19.42 -16.11
C ALA A 78 0.13 18.50 -17.09
N ALA A 79 -0.51 18.08 -18.19
CA ALA A 79 0.10 17.27 -19.24
C ALA A 79 1.32 17.94 -19.87
N GLY A 80 1.24 19.25 -20.19
CA GLY A 80 2.38 20.02 -20.70
C GLY A 80 3.56 20.05 -19.73
N GLN A 81 3.31 20.20 -18.42
CA GLN A 81 4.35 20.11 -17.40
C GLN A 81 4.94 18.71 -17.26
N ARG A 82 4.15 17.63 -17.42
CA ARG A 82 4.66 16.25 -17.45
C ARG A 82 5.59 16.06 -18.65
N ALA A 83 5.11 16.40 -19.84
CA ALA A 83 5.85 16.27 -21.09
C ALA A 83 7.19 17.02 -21.04
N ALA A 84 7.22 18.23 -20.46
CA ALA A 84 8.46 18.99 -20.25
C ALA A 84 9.45 18.29 -19.31
N ARG A 85 8.99 17.67 -18.22
CA ARG A 85 9.84 16.89 -17.28
C ARG A 85 10.40 15.64 -17.95
N THR A 86 9.55 14.86 -18.62
CA THR A 86 9.95 13.65 -19.34
C THR A 86 10.90 13.97 -20.50
N ALA A 87 10.68 15.04 -21.26
CA ALA A 87 11.60 15.48 -22.31
C ALA A 87 12.98 15.90 -21.74
N ARG A 88 13.02 16.58 -20.60
CA ARG A 88 14.27 16.90 -19.90
C ARG A 88 15.01 15.64 -19.42
N ALA A 89 14.30 14.70 -18.78
CA ALA A 89 14.87 13.44 -18.32
C ALA A 89 15.41 12.59 -19.49
N ALA A 90 14.65 12.51 -20.59
CA ALA A 90 15.05 11.86 -21.83
C ALA A 90 16.31 12.47 -22.45
N ALA A 91 16.41 13.82 -22.50
CA ALA A 91 17.60 14.52 -22.98
C ALA A 91 18.84 14.26 -22.11
N GLN A 92 18.64 13.94 -20.83
CA GLN A 92 19.70 13.53 -19.90
C GLN A 92 19.94 12.00 -19.88
N ARG A 93 19.18 11.22 -20.68
CA ARG A 93 19.16 9.75 -20.69
C ARG A 93 18.86 9.12 -19.33
N VAL A 94 18.02 9.79 -18.54
CA VAL A 94 17.57 9.36 -17.22
C VAL A 94 16.15 8.84 -17.30
N LEU A 95 15.93 7.56 -17.03
CA LEU A 95 14.59 6.98 -16.82
C LEU A 95 14.26 7.03 -15.32
N ARG A 96 13.24 7.78 -14.92
CA ARG A 96 12.79 7.85 -13.52
C ARG A 96 11.82 6.70 -13.23
N LEU A 97 12.15 5.84 -12.27
CA LEU A 97 11.43 4.60 -11.97
C LEU A 97 10.82 4.65 -10.57
N GLY A 98 9.49 4.69 -10.50
CA GLY A 98 8.71 4.62 -9.27
C GLY A 98 8.57 3.22 -8.70
N PHE A 99 8.47 3.12 -7.38
CA PHE A 99 8.12 1.89 -6.66
C PHE A 99 7.68 2.21 -5.22
N GLU A 100 6.81 1.38 -4.64
CA GLU A 100 6.64 1.30 -3.19
C GLU A 100 7.44 0.13 -2.58
N ALA A 101 7.75 0.22 -1.29
CA ALA A 101 8.47 -0.79 -0.49
C ALA A 101 9.64 -1.53 -1.19
N THR A 102 9.39 -2.69 -1.79
CA THR A 102 10.38 -3.56 -2.47
C THR A 102 10.27 -3.54 -4.00
N GLY A 103 9.33 -2.77 -4.56
CA GLY A 103 8.98 -2.79 -5.99
C GLY A 103 8.51 -4.18 -6.42
N ALA A 104 9.03 -4.67 -7.56
CA ALA A 104 8.89 -6.05 -8.00
C ALA A 104 10.00 -6.97 -7.42
N ALA A 105 10.42 -6.74 -6.18
CA ALA A 105 11.43 -7.54 -5.47
C ALA A 105 12.75 -7.70 -6.25
N ASP A 106 13.25 -8.95 -6.39
CA ASP A 106 14.47 -9.23 -7.17
C ASP A 106 14.38 -8.74 -8.63
N LEU A 107 13.18 -8.69 -9.23
CA LEU A 107 13.00 -8.25 -10.61
C LEU A 107 13.36 -6.77 -10.78
N THR A 108 13.04 -5.91 -9.82
CA THR A 108 13.43 -4.49 -9.84
C THR A 108 14.95 -4.33 -9.95
N THR A 109 15.70 -5.06 -9.13
CA THR A 109 17.17 -5.00 -9.14
C THR A 109 17.74 -5.63 -10.41
N ARG A 110 17.27 -6.83 -10.79
CA ARG A 110 17.73 -7.54 -12.00
C ARG A 110 17.48 -6.75 -13.27
N ALA A 111 16.31 -6.13 -13.41
CA ALA A 111 15.97 -5.28 -14.55
C ALA A 111 16.87 -4.04 -14.62
N ARG A 112 17.13 -3.36 -13.51
CA ARG A 112 18.05 -2.21 -13.48
C ARG A 112 19.49 -2.59 -13.82
N MET A 113 19.96 -3.76 -13.39
CA MET A 113 21.28 -4.29 -13.77
C MET A 113 21.35 -4.57 -15.27
N ARG A 114 20.41 -5.36 -15.79
CA ARG A 114 20.33 -5.78 -17.20
C ARG A 114 20.11 -4.62 -18.16
N PHE A 115 19.36 -3.60 -17.75
CA PHE A 115 19.18 -2.39 -18.53
C PHE A 115 20.49 -1.59 -18.63
N ARG A 116 21.22 -1.44 -17.52
CA ARG A 116 22.52 -0.74 -17.51
C ARG A 116 23.60 -1.47 -18.33
N GLU A 117 23.53 -2.80 -18.45
CA GLU A 117 24.38 -3.57 -19.39
C GLU A 117 24.12 -3.20 -20.85
N ARG A 118 22.86 -2.90 -21.22
CA ARG A 118 22.44 -2.57 -22.59
C ARG A 118 22.59 -1.09 -22.93
N HIS A 119 22.40 -0.22 -21.94
CA HIS A 119 22.44 1.23 -22.07
C HIS A 119 23.44 1.80 -21.04
N PRO A 120 24.76 1.61 -21.25
CA PRO A 120 25.80 2.04 -20.30
C PRO A 120 25.91 3.57 -20.18
N ASP A 121 25.34 4.30 -21.14
CA ASP A 121 25.23 5.75 -21.23
C ASP A 121 23.87 6.29 -20.73
N ALA A 122 23.08 5.45 -20.05
CA ALA A 122 21.79 5.80 -19.47
C ALA A 122 21.73 5.49 -17.97
N ALA A 123 20.90 6.23 -17.24
CA ALA A 123 20.67 6.03 -15.81
C ALA A 123 19.21 5.65 -15.52
N ILE A 124 19.01 4.85 -14.46
CA ILE A 124 17.70 4.64 -13.85
C ILE A 124 17.71 5.24 -12.45
N GLU A 125 17.01 6.36 -12.28
CA GLU A 125 16.80 7.05 -11.01
C GLU A 125 15.61 6.40 -10.27
N PRO A 126 15.83 5.75 -9.11
CA PRO A 126 14.77 5.11 -8.36
C PRO A 126 14.07 6.14 -7.45
N HIS A 127 12.74 6.23 -7.55
CA HIS A 127 11.91 7.07 -6.68
C HIS A 127 10.98 6.19 -5.83
N ARG A 128 11.16 6.23 -4.51
CA ARG A 128 10.30 5.53 -3.56
C ARG A 128 9.06 6.37 -3.27
N PHE A 129 7.89 5.73 -3.22
CA PHE A 129 6.65 6.32 -2.74
C PHE A 129 6.09 5.58 -1.52
N ASN A 130 5.20 6.27 -0.79
CA ASN A 130 4.36 5.70 0.27
C ASN A 130 3.22 4.88 -0.36
N TRP A 131 2.47 4.15 0.50
CA TRP A 131 1.47 3.17 0.08
C TRP A 131 0.47 3.69 -0.99
N GLY A 132 0.47 3.05 -2.15
CA GLY A 132 -0.39 3.35 -3.31
C GLY A 132 -0.01 4.60 -4.11
N GLY A 133 1.11 5.26 -3.79
CA GLY A 133 1.50 6.55 -4.36
C GLY A 133 2.06 6.51 -5.79
N GLU A 134 2.36 5.34 -6.34
CA GLU A 134 3.06 5.22 -7.63
C GLU A 134 2.17 5.61 -8.82
N VAL A 135 0.88 5.32 -8.74
CA VAL A 135 -0.14 5.73 -9.73
C VAL A 135 -0.23 7.26 -9.79
N ALA A 136 -0.35 7.91 -8.63
CA ALA A 136 -0.37 9.38 -8.56
C ALA A 136 0.93 9.97 -9.12
N ALA A 137 2.09 9.41 -8.77
CA ALA A 137 3.39 9.86 -9.25
C ALA A 137 3.55 9.75 -10.78
N LEU A 138 2.93 8.75 -11.43
CA LEU A 138 2.83 8.65 -12.89
C LEU A 138 1.92 9.75 -13.46
N HIS A 139 0.73 9.95 -12.90
CA HIS A 139 -0.21 11.01 -13.34
C HIS A 139 0.28 12.44 -13.09
N GLU A 140 1.23 12.64 -12.19
CA GLU A 140 1.94 13.89 -11.96
C GLU A 140 3.23 14.02 -12.80
N GLY A 141 3.66 12.95 -13.47
CA GLY A 141 4.90 12.90 -14.24
C GLY A 141 6.15 13.08 -13.38
N LEU A 142 6.09 12.68 -12.10
CA LEU A 142 7.25 12.60 -11.20
C LEU A 142 8.19 11.46 -11.58
N VAL A 143 7.62 10.38 -12.14
CA VAL A 143 8.33 9.23 -12.71
C VAL A 143 7.84 8.94 -14.13
N ASP A 144 8.67 8.26 -14.93
CA ASP A 144 8.38 7.90 -16.33
C ASP A 144 7.81 6.48 -16.46
N ALA A 145 8.12 5.60 -15.49
CA ALA A 145 7.51 4.30 -15.28
C ALA A 145 7.45 3.99 -13.78
N ALA A 146 6.63 3.03 -13.36
CA ALA A 146 6.63 2.52 -11.98
C ALA A 146 6.34 1.02 -11.90
N PHE A 147 6.89 0.35 -10.88
CA PHE A 147 6.33 -0.90 -10.38
C PHE A 147 5.16 -0.57 -9.44
N ILE A 148 3.96 -1.04 -9.78
CA ILE A 148 2.70 -0.74 -9.10
C ILE A 148 2.18 -2.02 -8.45
N TRP A 149 1.89 -1.96 -7.15
CA TRP A 149 1.22 -3.05 -6.44
C TRP A 149 -0.30 -2.99 -6.66
N LEU A 150 -0.91 -4.13 -7.01
CA LEU A 150 -2.34 -4.24 -7.31
C LEU A 150 -3.13 -4.77 -6.10
N PRO A 151 -4.39 -4.35 -5.90
CA PRO A 151 -5.22 -3.50 -6.77
C PRO A 151 -4.93 -2.01 -6.64
N ASN A 152 -5.02 -1.28 -7.75
CA ASN A 152 -4.92 0.18 -7.78
C ASN A 152 -5.72 0.71 -8.99
N ASP A 153 -6.03 2.01 -9.03
CA ASP A 153 -6.68 2.62 -10.21
C ASP A 153 -5.64 2.76 -11.33
N LEU A 154 -5.86 2.08 -12.45
CA LEU A 154 -4.95 2.08 -13.60
C LEU A 154 -5.47 2.97 -14.75
N SER A 155 -6.47 3.79 -14.50
CA SER A 155 -7.12 4.65 -15.50
C SER A 155 -6.11 5.58 -16.19
N GLY A 156 -5.97 5.48 -17.52
CA GLY A 156 -5.03 6.30 -18.29
C GLY A 156 -3.56 5.80 -18.27
N LEU A 157 -3.31 4.65 -17.64
CA LEU A 157 -2.01 3.97 -17.67
C LEU A 157 -2.00 2.82 -18.67
N THR A 158 -0.87 2.62 -19.34
CA THR A 158 -0.51 1.31 -19.90
C THR A 158 0.12 0.50 -18.78
N THR A 159 -0.30 -0.75 -18.60
CA THR A 159 0.26 -1.63 -17.58
C THR A 159 0.45 -3.06 -18.10
N GLU A 160 1.46 -3.74 -17.59
CA GLU A 160 1.67 -5.18 -17.78
C GLU A 160 2.02 -5.85 -16.44
N VAL A 161 1.40 -6.98 -16.12
CA VAL A 161 1.77 -7.76 -14.92
C VAL A 161 3.12 -8.45 -15.17
N VAL A 162 4.04 -8.25 -14.24
CA VAL A 162 5.46 -8.65 -14.36
C VAL A 162 5.96 -9.52 -13.21
N ALA A 163 5.25 -9.56 -12.09
CA ALA A 163 5.54 -10.48 -11.00
C ALA A 163 4.27 -10.80 -10.19
N GLU A 164 4.26 -11.96 -9.55
CA GLU A 164 3.33 -12.31 -8.49
C GLU A 164 4.11 -12.74 -7.23
N GLU A 165 3.63 -12.33 -6.06
CA GLU A 165 4.23 -12.63 -4.78
C GLU A 165 3.21 -13.23 -3.80
N PRO A 166 3.47 -14.40 -3.20
CA PRO A 166 2.70 -14.88 -2.06
C PRO A 166 2.71 -13.86 -0.92
N ARG A 167 1.63 -13.82 -0.12
CA ARG A 167 1.58 -12.99 1.09
C ARG A 167 2.20 -13.72 2.28
N ALA A 168 2.72 -12.95 3.22
CA ALA A 168 3.23 -13.42 4.50
C ALA A 168 2.64 -12.58 5.64
N VAL A 169 2.54 -13.18 6.82
CA VAL A 169 2.17 -12.48 8.06
C VAL A 169 3.45 -12.18 8.85
N GLY A 170 3.62 -10.92 9.25
CA GLY A 170 4.64 -10.47 10.18
C GLY A 170 4.08 -10.27 11.58
N MET A 171 4.80 -10.74 12.59
CA MET A 171 4.46 -10.61 14.01
C MET A 171 5.74 -10.55 14.84
N ARG A 172 5.65 -10.13 16.11
CA ARG A 172 6.78 -10.25 17.05
C ARG A 172 7.21 -11.71 17.21
N ALA A 173 8.50 -11.94 17.43
CA ALA A 173 9.07 -13.29 17.54
C ALA A 173 8.47 -14.13 18.70
N ASP A 174 7.94 -13.49 19.74
CA ASP A 174 7.28 -14.09 20.91
C ASP A 174 5.74 -14.20 20.77
N HIS A 175 5.17 -13.81 19.63
CA HIS A 175 3.73 -13.83 19.41
C HIS A 175 3.17 -15.27 19.38
N PRO A 176 1.99 -15.57 19.97
CA PRO A 176 1.47 -16.95 20.01
C PRO A 176 1.33 -17.63 18.64
N LEU A 177 0.96 -16.87 17.60
CA LEU A 177 0.87 -17.39 16.22
C LEU A 177 2.23 -17.76 15.61
N ALA A 178 3.36 -17.31 16.18
CA ALA A 178 4.70 -17.64 15.71
C ALA A 178 4.99 -19.15 15.74
N ALA A 179 4.29 -19.91 16.59
CA ALA A 179 4.42 -21.36 16.70
C ALA A 179 3.85 -22.12 15.48
N LYS A 180 2.96 -21.50 14.68
CA LYS A 180 2.41 -22.12 13.46
C LYS A 180 3.38 -21.92 12.29
N GLU A 181 3.59 -22.94 11.47
CA GLU A 181 4.49 -22.84 10.29
C GLU A 181 3.87 -22.03 9.14
N VAL A 182 2.55 -22.10 9.00
CA VAL A 182 1.72 -21.42 7.98
C VAL A 182 0.46 -20.92 8.68
N LEU A 183 -0.04 -19.75 8.27
CA LEU A 183 -1.26 -19.15 8.80
C LEU A 183 -2.34 -19.06 7.71
N THR A 184 -3.60 -19.01 8.13
CA THR A 184 -4.74 -18.63 7.26
C THR A 184 -5.32 -17.29 7.72
N ILE A 185 -6.27 -16.72 6.97
CA ILE A 185 -6.90 -15.45 7.34
C ILE A 185 -7.76 -15.57 8.62
N GLU A 186 -8.30 -16.76 8.89
CA GLU A 186 -9.07 -17.09 10.09
C GLU A 186 -8.20 -17.06 11.35
N ASP A 187 -6.90 -17.40 11.24
CA ASP A 187 -5.95 -17.26 12.35
C ASP A 187 -5.75 -15.79 12.78
N LEU A 188 -6.05 -14.85 11.87
CA LEU A 188 -5.92 -13.40 12.08
C LEU A 188 -7.29 -12.76 12.42
N ARG A 189 -8.26 -13.54 12.91
CA ARG A 189 -9.60 -13.04 13.30
C ARG A 189 -9.51 -12.02 14.43
N ASP A 190 -8.84 -12.40 15.52
CA ASP A 190 -8.80 -11.62 16.76
C ASP A 190 -7.58 -10.71 16.86
N GLU A 191 -6.70 -10.72 15.85
CA GLU A 191 -5.48 -9.92 15.83
C GLU A 191 -5.70 -8.50 15.25
N PRO A 192 -5.17 -7.44 15.88
CA PRO A 192 -5.13 -6.11 15.27
C PRO A 192 -4.25 -6.10 14.00
N LEU A 193 -4.75 -5.51 12.92
CA LEU A 193 -4.02 -5.26 11.68
C LEU A 193 -3.77 -3.76 11.52
N PRO A 194 -2.52 -3.26 11.54
CA PRO A 194 -2.22 -1.89 11.15
C PRO A 194 -2.65 -1.63 9.69
N TRP A 195 -3.06 -0.40 9.38
CA TRP A 195 -3.65 -0.04 8.09
C TRP A 195 -2.97 1.17 7.44
N ALA A 196 -2.91 1.18 6.11
CA ALA A 196 -2.29 2.26 5.35
C ALA A 196 -3.18 3.50 5.33
N ARG A 197 -2.73 4.61 5.92
CA ARG A 197 -3.54 5.83 6.16
C ARG A 197 -3.84 6.59 4.86
N SER A 198 -2.84 6.75 4.00
CA SER A 198 -2.96 7.48 2.73
C SER A 198 -3.31 6.60 1.52
N ALA A 199 -3.39 5.27 1.66
CA ALA A 199 -3.70 4.37 0.56
C ALA A 199 -5.21 4.36 0.21
N PRO A 200 -5.60 3.99 -1.03
CA PRO A 200 -6.99 3.78 -1.38
C PRO A 200 -7.67 2.72 -0.50
N ARG A 201 -8.93 2.94 -0.12
CA ARG A 201 -9.68 2.02 0.76
C ARG A 201 -9.75 0.60 0.21
N GLU A 202 -9.87 0.44 -1.11
CA GLU A 202 -9.86 -0.87 -1.78
C GLU A 202 -8.52 -1.60 -1.61
N TRP A 203 -7.38 -0.91 -1.72
CA TRP A 203 -6.05 -1.46 -1.47
C TRP A 203 -5.91 -1.94 -0.02
N VAL A 204 -6.37 -1.13 0.94
CA VAL A 204 -6.37 -1.46 2.38
C VAL A 204 -7.25 -2.68 2.68
N GLU A 205 -8.45 -2.73 2.11
CA GLU A 205 -9.39 -3.84 2.26
C GLU A 205 -8.90 -5.12 1.58
N TRP A 206 -8.24 -5.00 0.42
CA TRP A 206 -7.61 -6.12 -0.28
C TRP A 206 -6.49 -6.76 0.55
N TRP A 207 -5.59 -5.96 1.13
CA TRP A 207 -4.51 -6.47 1.99
C TRP A 207 -5.05 -7.19 3.23
N ALA A 208 -6.10 -6.65 3.85
CA ALA A 208 -6.79 -7.25 5.00
C ALA A 208 -7.76 -8.40 4.66
N VAL A 209 -7.86 -8.76 3.37
CA VAL A 209 -8.71 -9.83 2.81
C VAL A 209 -10.18 -9.61 3.14
N VAL A 210 -10.72 -8.46 2.72
CA VAL A 210 -12.14 -8.10 2.90
C VAL A 210 -12.89 -8.28 1.57
N PRO A 211 -14.04 -9.01 1.55
CA PRO A 211 -14.65 -9.74 2.65
C PRO A 211 -13.87 -11.00 3.04
N ARG A 212 -13.78 -11.28 4.35
CA ARG A 212 -13.17 -12.51 4.85
C ARG A 212 -14.08 -13.73 4.57
N PRO A 213 -13.54 -14.94 4.34
CA PRO A 213 -14.35 -16.13 4.00
C PRO A 213 -15.41 -16.49 5.05
N ASP A 214 -15.15 -16.19 6.33
CA ASP A 214 -16.04 -16.40 7.46
C ASP A 214 -17.07 -15.27 7.69
N GLY A 215 -17.09 -14.26 6.80
CA GLY A 215 -17.93 -13.06 6.91
C GLY A 215 -17.46 -12.02 7.94
N SER A 216 -16.39 -12.29 8.69
CA SER A 216 -15.85 -11.38 9.70
C SER A 216 -15.27 -10.09 9.09
N ARG A 217 -14.78 -9.18 9.96
CA ARG A 217 -14.04 -7.98 9.56
C ARG A 217 -12.71 -7.94 10.31
N PRO A 218 -11.64 -7.41 9.71
CA PRO A 218 -10.38 -7.20 10.39
C PRO A 218 -10.56 -6.27 11.59
N ARG A 219 -9.86 -6.55 12.69
CA ARG A 219 -9.70 -5.58 13.78
C ARG A 219 -8.64 -4.58 13.35
N TRP A 220 -9.03 -3.33 13.09
CA TRP A 220 -8.06 -2.31 12.69
C TRP A 220 -7.19 -1.86 13.87
N GLY A 221 -5.88 -1.90 13.66
CA GLY A 221 -4.85 -1.40 14.57
C GLY A 221 -4.41 0.04 14.24
N PRO A 222 -3.17 0.43 14.57
CA PRO A 222 -2.65 1.77 14.28
C PRO A 222 -2.51 2.04 12.77
N ALA A 223 -2.61 3.30 12.39
CA ALA A 223 -2.40 3.74 11.02
C ALA A 223 -0.89 3.93 10.72
N ASN A 224 -0.46 3.63 9.50
CA ASN A 224 0.91 3.80 9.01
C ASN A 224 0.92 4.31 7.55
N ASP A 225 2.01 4.91 7.11
CA ASP A 225 2.15 5.47 5.75
C ASP A 225 3.22 4.76 4.89
N ASN A 226 4.01 3.87 5.47
CA ASN A 226 5.09 3.14 4.79
C ASN A 226 5.47 1.83 5.51
N ALA A 227 6.39 1.08 4.90
CA ALA A 227 6.89 -0.19 5.44
C ALA A 227 7.59 -0.03 6.78
N GLU A 228 8.36 1.03 7.00
CA GLU A 228 9.09 1.22 8.26
C GLU A 228 8.13 1.41 9.43
N GLU A 229 7.15 2.30 9.30
CA GLU A 229 6.10 2.52 10.30
C GLU A 229 5.24 1.27 10.54
N LEU A 230 4.90 0.52 9.49
CA LEU A 230 4.19 -0.76 9.62
C LEU A 230 4.97 -1.74 10.51
N LEU A 231 6.28 -1.83 10.31
CA LEU A 231 7.14 -2.76 11.04
C LEU A 231 7.41 -2.30 12.47
N GLU A 232 7.56 -1.00 12.74
CA GLU A 232 7.67 -0.51 14.12
C GLU A 232 6.37 -0.71 14.91
N ASN A 233 5.19 -0.52 14.29
CA ASN A 233 3.91 -0.81 14.92
C ASN A 233 3.78 -2.29 15.33
N VAL A 234 4.21 -3.22 14.47
CA VAL A 234 4.23 -4.66 14.77
C VAL A 234 5.29 -4.99 15.82
N ALA A 235 6.51 -4.46 15.70
CA ALA A 235 7.60 -4.67 16.66
C ALA A 235 7.24 -4.18 18.08
N GLY A 236 6.55 -3.05 18.17
CA GLY A 236 5.99 -2.50 19.42
C GLY A 236 4.78 -3.27 19.97
N GLY A 237 4.30 -4.32 19.29
CA GLY A 237 3.25 -5.21 19.77
C GLY A 237 1.82 -4.71 19.53
N SER A 238 1.65 -3.73 18.63
CA SER A 238 0.33 -3.15 18.32
C SER A 238 -0.51 -3.98 17.34
N GLY A 239 -0.06 -5.19 16.99
CA GLY A 239 -0.76 -6.11 16.08
C GLY A 239 0.18 -6.99 15.26
N VAL A 240 -0.37 -7.57 14.20
CA VAL A 240 0.34 -8.33 13.16
C VAL A 240 0.11 -7.66 11.80
N CYS A 241 0.99 -7.84 10.83
CA CYS A 241 0.83 -7.28 9.47
C CYS A 241 0.70 -8.37 8.41
N ILE A 242 0.02 -8.07 7.31
CA ILE A 242 0.03 -8.88 6.08
C ILE A 242 0.86 -8.10 5.05
N VAL A 243 1.86 -8.74 4.46
CA VAL A 243 2.83 -8.11 3.54
C VAL A 243 3.18 -9.04 2.37
N SER A 244 3.88 -8.53 1.35
CA SER A 244 4.48 -9.36 0.32
C SER A 244 5.61 -10.23 0.88
N ARG A 245 5.85 -11.40 0.28
CA ARG A 245 6.96 -12.26 0.66
C ARG A 245 8.32 -11.54 0.58
N SER A 246 8.51 -10.63 -0.36
CA SER A 246 9.73 -9.84 -0.48
C SER A 246 9.99 -8.93 0.72
N ILE A 247 8.98 -8.31 1.33
CA ILE A 247 9.15 -7.54 2.58
C ILE A 247 9.82 -8.42 3.65
N SER A 248 9.35 -9.65 3.86
CA SER A 248 9.95 -10.57 4.85
C SER A 248 11.43 -10.93 4.59
N ARG A 249 11.89 -10.81 3.34
CA ARG A 249 13.27 -11.13 2.93
C ARG A 249 14.22 -9.94 3.01
N TYR A 250 13.74 -8.75 2.67
CA TYR A 250 14.55 -7.52 2.60
C TYR A 250 14.51 -6.69 3.90
N TYR A 251 13.35 -6.58 4.55
CA TYR A 251 13.20 -5.88 5.84
C TYR A 251 13.47 -6.85 6.99
N ARG A 252 14.72 -7.35 7.06
CA ARG A 252 15.13 -8.30 8.09
C ARG A 252 15.19 -7.62 9.45
N ARG A 253 14.43 -8.15 10.40
CA ARG A 253 14.32 -7.71 11.79
C ARG A 253 14.40 -8.92 12.72
N PRO A 254 15.29 -8.97 13.71
CA PRO A 254 15.45 -10.13 14.60
C PRO A 254 14.30 -10.25 15.63
N ASP A 255 13.62 -9.14 15.89
CA ASP A 255 12.44 -9.00 16.74
C ASP A 255 11.13 -9.46 16.05
N LEU A 256 11.16 -9.70 14.74
CA LEU A 256 10.00 -10.13 13.95
C LEU A 256 10.19 -11.54 13.37
N VAL A 257 9.08 -12.28 13.28
CA VAL A 257 8.99 -13.59 12.62
C VAL A 257 7.92 -13.55 11.52
N TRP A 258 8.16 -14.32 10.47
CA TRP A 258 7.40 -14.31 9.23
C TRP A 258 6.82 -15.69 8.94
N ARG A 259 5.50 -15.78 8.75
CA ARG A 259 4.80 -17.02 8.38
C ARG A 259 4.05 -16.85 7.06
N PRO A 260 4.09 -17.80 6.11
CA PRO A 260 3.30 -17.72 4.88
C PRO A 260 1.81 -17.63 5.19
N LEU A 261 1.08 -16.79 4.43
CA LEU A 261 -0.37 -16.71 4.50
C LEU A 261 -0.98 -17.55 3.38
N ALA A 262 -1.67 -18.63 3.73
CA ALA A 262 -2.31 -19.56 2.80
C ALA A 262 -3.78 -19.19 2.56
N GLY A 263 -4.33 -19.65 1.42
CA GLY A 263 -5.74 -19.47 1.08
C GLY A 263 -6.12 -18.07 0.59
N VAL A 264 -5.15 -17.19 0.33
CA VAL A 264 -5.35 -15.83 -0.17
C VAL A 264 -4.70 -15.67 -1.55
N GLU A 265 -5.24 -14.79 -2.39
CA GLU A 265 -4.64 -14.48 -3.69
C GLU A 265 -3.27 -13.77 -3.51
N PRO A 266 -2.27 -14.04 -4.38
CA PRO A 266 -0.98 -13.39 -4.32
C PRO A 266 -1.09 -11.89 -4.66
N LEU A 267 -0.12 -11.11 -4.19
CA LEU A 267 0.12 -9.77 -4.69
C LEU A 267 0.53 -9.85 -6.16
N ARG A 268 -0.17 -9.14 -7.03
CA ARG A 268 0.23 -8.94 -8.42
C ARG A 268 0.93 -7.59 -8.54
N ILE A 269 2.04 -7.56 -9.26
CA ILE A 269 2.87 -6.38 -9.44
C ILE A 269 2.95 -6.08 -10.92
N ALA A 270 2.50 -4.89 -11.31
CA ALA A 270 2.54 -4.41 -12.68
C ALA A 270 3.74 -3.48 -12.91
N LEU A 271 4.28 -3.47 -14.12
CA LEU A 271 5.03 -2.33 -14.64
C LEU A 271 4.02 -1.42 -15.35
N GLY A 272 4.02 -0.13 -15.01
CA GLY A 272 3.08 0.85 -15.57
C GLY A 272 3.73 2.16 -16.00
N TRP A 273 3.11 2.82 -16.98
CA TRP A 273 3.46 4.15 -17.49
C TRP A 273 2.23 4.85 -18.06
N THR A 274 2.23 6.18 -18.17
CA THR A 274 1.09 6.91 -18.78
C THR A 274 1.04 6.66 -20.29
N LEU A 275 -0.18 6.68 -20.87
CA LEU A 275 -0.37 6.57 -22.34
C LEU A 275 0.38 7.65 -23.14
N GLU A 276 0.67 8.78 -22.49
CA GLU A 276 1.38 9.95 -23.02
C GLU A 276 2.91 9.86 -22.91
N CYS A 277 3.46 8.84 -22.22
CA CYS A 277 4.87 8.78 -21.88
C CYS A 277 5.76 8.47 -23.09
N ALA A 278 6.24 9.52 -23.76
CA ALA A 278 7.13 9.45 -24.91
C ALA A 278 8.63 9.27 -24.53
N HIS A 279 8.94 8.66 -23.38
CA HIS A 279 10.34 8.51 -22.94
C HIS A 279 11.08 7.46 -23.79
N PRO A 280 12.19 7.80 -24.48
CA PRO A 280 12.79 6.93 -25.50
C PRO A 280 13.39 5.63 -24.94
N LEU A 281 13.80 5.61 -23.66
CA LEU A 281 14.34 4.42 -23.00
C LEU A 281 13.27 3.47 -22.42
N LEU A 282 12.00 3.91 -22.40
CA LEU A 282 10.92 3.16 -21.75
C LEU A 282 10.59 1.83 -22.47
N PRO A 283 10.49 1.75 -23.81
CA PRO A 283 10.21 0.48 -24.49
C PRO A 283 11.30 -0.57 -24.23
N ASP A 284 12.56 -0.16 -24.19
CA ASP A 284 13.72 -1.03 -23.93
C ASP A 284 13.76 -1.50 -22.47
N PHE A 285 13.46 -0.62 -21.51
CA PHE A 285 13.35 -1.01 -20.10
C PHE A 285 12.20 -2.01 -19.89
N ALA A 286 11.02 -1.74 -20.47
CA ALA A 286 9.89 -2.67 -20.39
C ALA A 286 10.20 -4.01 -21.10
N ALA A 287 10.95 -4.01 -22.21
CA ALA A 287 11.45 -5.23 -22.84
C ALA A 287 12.43 -6.02 -21.94
N VAL A 288 13.34 -5.33 -21.24
CA VAL A 288 14.21 -5.96 -20.22
C VAL A 288 13.41 -6.57 -19.08
N VAL A 289 12.36 -5.90 -18.59
CA VAL A 289 11.47 -6.46 -17.56
C VAL A 289 10.72 -7.69 -18.08
N ARG A 290 10.21 -7.66 -19.32
CA ARG A 290 9.56 -8.81 -19.99
C ARG A 290 10.48 -10.00 -20.24
N GLU A 291 11.77 -9.79 -20.47
CA GLU A 291 12.78 -10.85 -20.58
C GLU A 291 13.07 -11.51 -19.22
N LEU A 292 13.01 -10.73 -18.14
CA LEU A 292 13.43 -11.15 -16.80
C LEU A 292 12.30 -11.61 -15.88
N ARG A 293 11.04 -11.28 -16.19
CA ARG A 293 9.88 -11.83 -15.47
C ARG A 293 9.96 -13.34 -15.52
N ALA A 294 9.67 -14.00 -14.41
CA ALA A 294 9.55 -15.45 -14.44
C ALA A 294 8.40 -15.81 -15.41
N PRO A 295 8.56 -16.84 -16.28
CA PRO A 295 7.38 -17.48 -16.84
C PRO A 295 6.50 -17.91 -15.66
N GLU A 296 5.18 -17.76 -15.79
CA GLU A 296 4.21 -18.00 -14.72
C GLU A 296 4.59 -19.27 -13.95
N LEU A 297 4.74 -19.14 -12.63
CA LEU A 297 4.97 -20.28 -11.75
C LEU A 297 3.69 -21.12 -11.78
N ALA A 298 3.64 -22.05 -12.75
CA ALA A 298 2.64 -23.09 -12.84
C ALA A 298 2.48 -23.69 -11.45
N HIS A 299 1.26 -23.66 -10.92
CA HIS A 299 1.00 -23.92 -9.52
C HIS A 299 1.51 -25.31 -9.11
N GLU A 300 2.71 -25.37 -8.54
CA GLU A 300 3.15 -26.50 -7.72
C GLU A 300 2.39 -26.44 -6.39
N VAL A 301 1.09 -26.76 -6.47
CA VAL A 301 0.34 -27.28 -5.34
C VAL A 301 1.18 -28.44 -4.79
N PRO A 302 1.63 -28.40 -3.52
CA PRO A 302 2.35 -29.51 -2.95
C PRO A 302 1.46 -30.75 -3.05
N ARG A 303 1.82 -31.70 -3.93
CA ARG A 303 1.05 -32.94 -4.07
C ARG A 303 1.08 -33.63 -2.72
N ARG A 304 -0.08 -33.63 -2.05
CA ARG A 304 -0.30 -34.37 -0.79
C ARG A 304 0.21 -35.79 -1.03
N HIS A 305 1.30 -36.14 -0.34
CA HIS A 305 1.73 -37.53 -0.26
C HIS A 305 0.67 -38.26 0.56
N GLY A 306 -0.32 -38.83 -0.14
CA GLY A 306 -1.28 -39.74 0.45
C GLY A 306 -0.53 -40.93 1.05
N PRO A 307 -1.05 -41.51 2.16
CA PRO A 307 -0.35 -42.58 2.86
C PRO A 307 -0.14 -43.77 1.91
N ARG A 308 1.12 -44.18 1.74
CA ARG A 308 1.45 -45.42 1.03
C ARG A 308 0.75 -46.58 1.74
N ARG A 309 -0.22 -47.21 1.06
CA ARG A 309 -0.81 -48.46 1.52
C ARG A 309 0.29 -49.51 1.68
N ALA A 310 0.28 -50.21 2.80
CA ALA A 310 1.09 -51.40 3.00
C ALA A 310 0.67 -52.48 1.99
N GLY A 311 1.62 -52.96 1.19
CA GLY A 311 1.49 -54.15 0.37
C GLY A 311 2.18 -55.33 1.06
N SER A 312 1.45 -56.41 1.28
CA SER A 312 1.94 -57.63 1.93
C SER A 312 2.96 -58.38 1.08
N GLY A 313 4.06 -58.83 1.70
CA GLY A 313 5.06 -59.70 1.11
C GLY A 313 5.87 -60.41 2.20
N SER A 314 5.79 -61.75 2.24
CA SER A 314 6.33 -62.62 3.29
C SER A 314 7.81 -62.97 3.09
N GLY A 315 8.56 -63.22 4.17
CA GLY A 315 9.93 -63.77 4.07
C GLY A 315 10.75 -63.81 5.37
N SER A 316 10.50 -64.83 6.20
CA SER A 316 11.40 -65.50 7.19
C SER A 316 12.57 -64.75 7.87
N ALA A 317 12.54 -64.74 9.21
CA ALA A 317 13.72 -64.65 10.11
C ALA A 317 14.30 -66.09 10.34
N PRO A 318 15.38 -66.35 11.15
CA PRO A 318 15.49 -65.98 12.58
C PRO A 318 16.90 -65.69 13.16
N GLY A 319 16.92 -65.27 14.45
CA GLY A 319 18.10 -65.16 15.33
C GLY A 319 18.52 -63.72 15.59
N GLY A 320 18.73 -63.23 16.82
CA GLY A 320 18.84 -63.84 18.15
C GLY A 320 19.53 -62.82 19.10
N PRO A 321 19.50 -62.99 20.44
CA PRO A 321 18.66 -62.15 21.29
C PRO A 321 19.40 -61.28 22.35
N LEU A 322 18.63 -60.72 23.31
CA LEU A 322 19.00 -59.92 24.50
C LEU A 322 19.33 -58.42 24.22
N ASP A 323 19.04 -57.44 25.09
CA ASP A 323 18.58 -57.50 26.50
C ASP A 323 17.71 -56.28 26.93
N THR A 324 16.98 -56.39 28.06
CA THR A 324 16.24 -55.31 28.79
C THR A 324 15.84 -55.83 30.19
N PRO A 325 15.41 -55.01 31.19
CA PRO A 325 15.49 -53.55 31.44
C PRO A 325 16.13 -53.34 32.85
N PRO A 326 15.61 -52.57 33.86
CA PRO A 326 14.86 -51.29 33.95
C PRO A 326 15.52 -50.24 34.90
N ASP A 327 14.95 -49.02 35.06
CA ASP A 327 14.28 -48.60 36.33
C ASP A 327 13.69 -47.15 36.38
N THR A 328 12.39 -47.12 36.67
CA THR A 328 11.54 -46.33 37.60
C THR A 328 12.04 -45.05 38.37
N PRO A 329 11.20 -43.99 38.58
CA PRO A 329 11.45 -42.76 39.38
C PRO A 329 10.95 -42.91 40.87
N PRO A 330 10.54 -41.90 41.72
CA PRO A 330 10.46 -40.40 41.63
C PRO A 330 11.02 -39.52 42.84
N PRO A 331 10.26 -38.82 43.73
CA PRO A 331 10.29 -37.34 43.98
C PRO A 331 10.75 -36.97 45.45
N PRO A 332 10.39 -35.85 46.19
CA PRO A 332 9.49 -34.69 45.94
C PRO A 332 9.81 -33.28 46.56
N SER A 333 8.94 -32.28 46.25
CA SER A 333 8.37 -31.17 47.08
C SER A 333 9.21 -30.14 47.90
N GLY A 334 8.80 -28.85 47.82
CA GLY A 334 8.95 -27.88 48.94
C GLY A 334 8.84 -26.36 48.63
N PRO A 335 7.71 -25.68 48.92
CA PRO A 335 7.58 -24.21 49.05
C PRO A 335 7.75 -23.78 50.55
N PRO A 336 7.97 -22.49 50.94
CA PRO A 336 6.92 -21.45 50.90
C PRO A 336 7.41 -19.97 50.76
N SER A 337 6.46 -19.03 50.55
CA SER A 337 6.52 -17.65 51.08
C SER A 337 5.15 -16.97 51.00
N GLY A 338 4.77 -16.30 52.09
CA GLY A 338 3.49 -15.61 52.29
C GLY A 338 3.56 -14.07 52.14
N PRO A 339 2.56 -13.34 52.69
CA PRO A 339 2.02 -12.09 52.14
C PRO A 339 2.65 -10.81 52.75
N PRO A 340 2.34 -9.61 52.22
CA PRO A 340 1.19 -8.79 52.70
C PRO A 340 0.44 -8.06 51.54
N GLU A 341 -0.69 -7.33 51.65
CA GLU A 341 -1.68 -7.05 52.72
C GLU A 341 -3.06 -6.65 52.11
N GLY A 342 -3.97 -5.99 52.86
CA GLY A 342 -5.28 -5.49 52.39
C GLY A 342 -5.44 -3.94 52.33
N PRO A 343 -6.61 -3.42 51.91
CA PRO A 343 -6.85 -2.00 51.54
C PRO A 343 -7.37 -1.12 52.70
N PRO A 344 -7.43 0.22 52.53
CA PRO A 344 -8.63 0.94 52.01
C PRO A 344 -8.24 2.07 51.02
N GLY A 345 -9.11 2.86 50.37
CA GLY A 345 -10.57 2.99 50.29
C GLY A 345 -10.94 4.35 49.62
N ASP A 346 -12.01 4.39 48.81
CA ASP A 346 -12.62 5.60 48.20
C ASP A 346 -13.21 6.56 49.28
N PRO A 347 -13.65 7.84 49.00
CA PRO A 347 -14.15 8.37 47.71
C PRO A 347 -13.90 9.88 47.36
N GLU A 348 -14.51 10.29 46.23
CA GLU A 348 -15.34 11.51 46.03
C GLU A 348 -14.84 12.79 45.29
N ALA A 349 -15.80 13.32 44.51
CA ALA A 349 -16.09 14.75 44.25
C ALA A 349 -15.29 15.60 43.21
N ALA A 350 -15.78 15.52 41.97
CA ALA A 350 -16.39 16.65 41.23
C ALA A 350 -15.53 17.75 40.55
N PRO A 351 -16.05 18.44 39.50
CA PRO A 351 -15.27 19.30 38.60
C PRO A 351 -15.43 20.80 38.86
N ALA A 352 -14.51 21.61 38.32
CA ALA A 352 -14.64 23.07 38.23
C ALA A 352 -14.59 23.54 36.76
N ALA A 353 -15.55 24.39 36.39
CA ALA A 353 -15.53 25.17 35.16
C ALA A 353 -14.93 26.56 35.43
N GLY A 354 -14.38 27.24 34.40
CA GLY A 354 -13.99 28.65 34.54
C GLY A 354 -12.99 29.19 33.52
N ILE A 355 -13.51 29.66 32.37
CA ILE A 355 -13.26 30.99 31.78
C ILE A 355 -11.81 31.53 31.77
N ASP A 356 -11.22 31.65 30.58
CA ASP A 356 -11.17 32.92 29.80
C ASP A 356 -11.00 32.62 28.30
#